data_AF-A0A1M6G530-F1
#
_entry.id   AF-A0A1M6G530-F1
#
_cell.length_a   1.000
_cell.length_b   1.000
_cell.length_c   1.000
_cell.angle_alpha   90.00
_cell.angle_beta   90.00
_cell.angle_gamma   90.00
#
_symmetry.space_group_name_H-M   'P 1'
#
loop_
_entity.id
_entity.type
_entity.pdbx_description
1 polymer ?
#
loop_
_entity_poly.entity_id
_entity_poly.type
_entity_poly.pdbx_seq_one_letter_code
_entity_poly.pdbx_strand_id
1 'polypeptide(L)'
;MKPYQLTIAILFLVITLASTLKIAGTLGYYMLFTENFIETLCENKDRPELHCDGKCALSQMIASENDKNDGINLDFLKIETVLFLHTVSEIQFPFTPLTPTFDVAYTDNYRFHLTDRIKHPPRV
;
A
#
# COMPACT_ATOMS: atom_id res chain seq x y z
N MET A 1 10.17 0.05 -33.46
CA MET A 1 9.62 -0.05 -32.08
C MET A 1 8.21 -0.58 -32.18
N LYS A 2 7.86 -1.58 -31.36
CA LYS A 2 6.49 -2.11 -31.36
C LYS A 2 5.56 -1.03 -30.78
N PRO A 3 4.31 -0.90 -31.23
CA PRO A 3 3.43 0.21 -30.86
C PRO A 3 3.24 0.35 -29.33
N TYR A 4 3.25 -0.78 -28.61
CA TYR A 4 3.15 -0.80 -27.15
C TYR A 4 4.35 -0.15 -26.42
N GLN A 5 5.55 -0.15 -27.03
CA GLN A 5 6.73 0.46 -26.42
C GLN A 5 6.62 1.98 -26.45
N LEU A 6 6.06 2.53 -27.53
CA LEU A 6 5.81 3.96 -27.67
C LEU A 6 4.74 4.43 -26.66
N THR A 7 3.66 3.66 -26.49
CA THR A 7 2.60 4.01 -25.53
C THR A 7 3.11 3.98 -24.09
N ILE A 8 3.93 2.99 -23.72
CA ILE A 8 4.55 2.93 -22.38
C ILE A 8 5.49 4.12 -22.16
N ALA A 9 6.31 4.47 -23.15
CA ALA A 9 7.22 5.61 -23.05
C ALA A 9 6.46 6.94 -22.90
N ILE A 10 5.37 7.15 -23.65
CA ILE A 10 4.52 8.34 -23.53
C ILE A 10 3.86 8.40 -22.15
N LEU A 11 3.30 7.29 -21.67
CA LEU A 11 2.67 7.22 -20.36
C LEU A 11 3.68 7.54 -19.24
N PHE A 12 4.90 7.02 -19.35
CA PHE A 12 5.98 7.33 -18.41
C PHE A 12 6.37 8.82 -18.41
N LEU A 13 6.49 9.41 -19.60
CA LEU A 13 6.79 10.85 -19.75
C LEU A 13 5.68 11.72 -19.15
N VAL A 14 4.42 11.35 -19.34
CA VAL A 14 3.28 12.09 -18.77
C VAL A 14 3.27 12.01 -17.24
N ILE A 15 3.50 10.82 -16.66
CA ILE A 15 3.53 10.63 -15.20
C ILE A 15 4.66 11.45 -14.56
N THR A 16 5.86 11.38 -15.13
CA THR A 16 7.02 12.13 -14.61
C THR A 16 6.80 13.64 -14.71
N LEU A 17 6.25 14.13 -15.82
CA LEU A 17 5.92 15.55 -15.99
C LEU A 17 4.80 16.02 -15.04
N ALA A 18 3.77 15.21 -14.83
CA ALA A 18 2.71 15.54 -13.88
C ALA A 18 3.26 15.61 -12.45
N SER A 19 4.19 14.72 -12.08
CA SER A 19 4.82 14.71 -10.76
C SER A 19 5.65 15.97 -10.50
N THR A 20 6.39 16.48 -11.48
CA THR A 20 7.16 17.73 -11.32
C THR A 20 6.24 18.94 -11.23
N LEU A 21 5.13 18.94 -11.97
CA LEU A 21 4.15 20.02 -11.97
C LEU A 21 3.39 20.14 -10.63
N LYS A 22 3.23 19.03 -9.89
CA LYS A 22 2.55 19.04 -8.58
C LYS A 22 3.20 20.02 -7.60
N ILE A 23 4.53 20.02 -7.49
CA ILE A 23 5.28 20.89 -6.57
C ILE A 23 5.13 22.36 -6.96
N ALA A 24 5.28 22.65 -8.26
CA ALA A 24 5.07 24.00 -8.78
C ALA A 24 3.64 24.48 -8.54
N GLY A 25 2.65 23.58 -8.68
CA GLY A 25 1.24 23.84 -8.40
C GLY A 25 0.98 24.13 -6.92
N THR A 26 1.54 23.35 -6.00
CA THR A 26 1.36 23.57 -4.55
C THR A 26 2.02 24.88 -4.09
N LEU A 27 3.22 25.19 -4.59
CA LEU A 27 3.90 26.45 -4.29
C LEU A 27 3.16 27.65 -4.90
N GLY A 28 2.68 27.52 -6.15
CA GLY A 28 1.88 28.55 -6.80
C GLY A 28 0.56 28.80 -6.08
N TYR A 29 -0.11 27.75 -5.62
CA TYR A 29 -1.31 27.85 -4.80
C TYR A 29 -1.02 28.58 -3.48
N TYR A 30 0.05 28.22 -2.79
CA TYR A 30 0.47 28.92 -1.58
C TYR A 30 0.71 30.41 -1.83
N MET A 31 1.44 30.77 -2.90
CA MET A 31 1.75 32.16 -3.23
C MET A 31 0.53 32.98 -3.63
N LEU A 32 -0.45 32.38 -4.32
CA LEU A 32 -1.66 33.07 -4.77
C LEU A 32 -2.70 33.26 -3.66
N PHE A 33 -2.71 32.39 -2.65
CA PHE A 33 -3.71 32.39 -1.56
C PHE A 33 -3.10 32.66 -0.18
N THR A 34 -1.97 33.38 -0.12
CA THR A 34 -1.28 33.73 1.14
C THR A 34 -2.18 34.44 2.13
N GLU A 35 -3.08 35.33 1.68
CA GLU A 35 -3.94 36.10 2.58
C GLU A 35 -4.94 35.22 3.33
N ASN A 36 -5.62 34.31 2.64
CA ASN A 36 -6.50 33.32 3.27
C ASN A 36 -5.72 32.38 4.21
N PHE A 37 -4.49 32.03 3.84
CA PHE A 37 -3.64 31.16 4.63
C PHE A 37 -3.24 31.84 5.95
N ILE A 38 -2.86 33.12 5.91
CA ILE A 38 -2.54 33.93 7.09
C ILE A 38 -3.78 34.10 7.97
N GLU A 39 -4.94 34.40 7.38
CA GLU A 39 -6.19 34.54 8.14
C GLU A 39 -6.60 33.23 8.83
N THR A 40 -6.34 32.07 8.23
CA THR A 40 -6.85 30.81 8.80
C THR A 40 -5.85 30.15 9.76
N LEU A 41 -4.55 30.24 9.49
CA LEU A 41 -3.50 29.48 10.18
C LEU A 41 -2.55 30.30 11.05
N CYS A 42 -2.58 31.64 10.97
CA CYS A 42 -1.76 32.46 11.86
C CYS A 42 -2.33 32.44 13.28
N GLU A 43 -1.54 31.98 14.24
CA GLU A 43 -1.88 32.04 15.68
C GLU A 43 -1.73 33.47 16.23
N ASN A 44 -0.75 34.23 15.72
CA ASN A 44 -0.41 35.56 16.18
C ASN A 44 -1.09 36.68 15.38
N LYS A 45 -2.41 36.60 15.15
CA LYS A 45 -3.15 37.64 14.41
C LYS A 45 -3.10 39.00 15.08
N ASP A 46 -3.06 39.02 16.41
CA ASP A 46 -3.07 40.24 17.21
C ASP A 46 -1.68 40.89 17.35
N ARG A 47 -0.62 40.25 16.82
CA ARG A 47 0.78 40.70 16.93
C ARG A 47 1.48 40.66 15.56
N PRO A 48 1.12 41.55 14.63
CA PRO A 48 1.70 41.59 13.28
C PRO A 48 3.21 41.86 13.27
N GLU A 49 3.74 42.49 14.33
CA GLU A 49 5.17 42.74 14.54
C GLU A 49 6.03 41.47 14.64
N LEU A 50 5.43 40.30 14.89
CA LEU A 50 6.13 39.01 14.92
C LEU A 50 6.35 38.38 13.54
N HIS A 51 5.85 38.99 12.46
CA HIS A 51 6.09 38.55 11.07
C HIS A 51 5.79 37.05 10.84
N CYS A 52 4.66 36.57 11.38
CA CYS A 52 4.27 35.16 11.26
C CYS A 52 4.12 34.74 9.80
N ASP A 53 3.45 35.53 8.94
CA ASP A 53 3.26 35.27 7.49
C ASP A 53 2.88 33.82 7.13
N GLY A 54 2.23 33.06 8.02
CA GLY A 54 1.95 31.63 7.86
C GLY A 54 3.13 30.67 8.15
N LYS A 55 4.31 31.19 8.46
CA LYS A 55 5.56 30.44 8.76
C LYS A 55 5.48 29.64 10.05
N CYS A 56 4.77 30.13 11.08
CA CYS A 56 4.65 29.42 12.37
C CYS A 56 3.93 28.07 12.19
N ALA A 57 2.78 28.06 11.52
CA ALA A 57 2.05 26.83 11.23
C ALA A 57 2.88 25.87 10.37
N LEU A 58 3.57 26.38 9.34
CA LEU A 58 4.47 25.57 8.52
C LEU A 58 5.61 24.95 9.35
N SER A 59 6.21 25.71 10.26
CA SER A 59 7.28 25.23 11.13
C SER A 59 6.81 24.13 12.08
N GLN A 60 5.58 24.25 12.60
CA GLN A 60 4.97 23.24 13.45
C GLN A 60 4.66 21.97 12.67
N MET A 61 4.17 22.11 11.42
CA MET A 61 3.93 20.97 10.54
C MET A 61 5.24 20.21 10.24
N ILE A 62 6.34 20.92 9.91
CA ILE A 62 7.65 20.31 9.65
C ILE A 62 8.20 19.61 10.92
N ALA A 63 8.01 20.21 12.10
CA ALA A 63 8.41 19.59 13.36
C ALA A 63 7.59 18.32 13.65
N SER A 64 6.28 18.34 13.38
CA SER A 64 5.38 17.21 13.60
C SER A 64 5.59 16.03 12.65
N GLU A 65 6.18 16.24 11.46
CA GLU A 65 6.52 15.12 10.56
C GLU A 65 7.66 14.26 11.14
N ASN A 66 8.57 14.85 11.92
CA ASN A 66 9.64 14.13 12.60
C ASN A 66 9.13 13.33 13.82
N ASP A 67 8.12 13.85 14.50
CA ASP A 67 7.47 13.19 15.64
C ASP A 67 6.20 12.47 15.18
N LYS A 68 6.35 11.18 14.87
CA LYS A 68 5.38 10.26 14.23
C LYS A 68 3.97 10.14 14.83
N ASN A 69 3.54 10.97 15.78
CA ASN A 69 2.38 10.67 16.60
C ASN A 69 1.10 11.48 16.36
N ASP A 70 1.07 12.72 15.84
CA ASP A 70 -0.24 13.42 15.63
C ASP A 70 -0.12 14.66 14.71
N GLY A 71 0.74 14.60 13.69
CA GLY A 71 0.93 15.69 12.73
C GLY A 71 -0.10 15.70 11.58
N ILE A 72 -0.40 16.88 11.06
CA ILE A 72 -1.15 17.05 9.79
C ILE A 72 -0.45 16.21 8.72
N ASN A 73 -1.18 15.27 8.10
CA ASN A 73 -0.58 14.32 7.16
C ASN A 73 -0.19 15.03 5.86
N LEU A 74 1.11 15.31 5.70
CA LEU A 74 1.71 15.99 4.54
C LEU A 74 2.17 15.01 3.45
N ASP A 75 1.64 13.79 3.39
CA ASP A 75 2.03 12.81 2.36
C ASP A 75 1.86 13.34 0.92
N PHE A 76 1.01 14.33 0.70
CA PHE A 76 0.84 15.00 -0.60
C PHE A 76 2.03 15.89 -1.01
N LEU A 77 2.88 16.32 -0.06
CA LEU A 77 4.11 17.08 -0.32
C LEU A 77 5.33 16.18 -0.51
N LYS A 78 5.24 14.88 -0.18
CA LYS A 78 6.34 13.95 -0.40
C LYS A 78 6.64 13.83 -1.89
N ILE A 79 7.90 14.09 -2.22
CA ILE A 79 8.42 14.15 -3.59
C ILE A 79 8.65 12.74 -4.16
N GLU A 80 8.55 11.70 -3.33
CA GLU A 80 8.94 10.33 -3.69
C GLU A 80 7.89 9.66 -4.57
N THR A 81 8.13 9.71 -5.88
CA THR A 81 7.49 8.79 -6.83
C THR A 81 8.32 7.51 -6.93
N VAL A 82 8.00 6.53 -6.08
CA VAL A 82 8.65 5.21 -6.13
C VAL A 82 8.08 4.42 -7.31
N LEU A 83 8.83 4.41 -8.42
CA LEU A 83 8.47 3.63 -9.60
C LEU A 83 9.14 2.25 -9.55
N PHE A 84 8.35 1.21 -9.26
CA PHE A 84 8.83 -0.16 -9.23
C PHE A 84 8.67 -0.83 -10.61
N LEU A 85 9.73 -0.84 -11.41
CA LEU A 85 9.80 -1.58 -12.67
C LEU A 85 10.53 -2.91 -12.43
N HIS A 86 9.78 -4.00 -12.26
CA HIS A 86 10.36 -5.33 -12.15
C HIS A 86 9.90 -6.23 -13.30
N THR A 87 10.85 -6.97 -13.88
CA THR A 87 10.55 -8.01 -14.86
C THR A 87 9.89 -9.18 -14.15
N VAL A 88 8.65 -9.48 -14.48
CA VAL A 88 7.95 -10.66 -13.98
C VAL A 88 8.70 -11.88 -14.53
N SER A 89 9.40 -12.62 -13.66
CA SER A 89 9.98 -13.90 -14.06
C SER A 89 8.84 -14.89 -14.32
N GLU A 90 8.85 -15.52 -15.48
CA GLU A 90 7.93 -16.61 -15.79
C GLU A 90 8.30 -17.83 -14.95
N ILE A 91 7.48 -18.15 -13.95
CA ILE A 91 7.65 -19.37 -13.15
C ILE A 91 7.09 -20.54 -13.96
N GLN A 92 7.97 -21.44 -14.41
CA GLN A 92 7.56 -22.68 -15.07
C GLN A 92 7.41 -23.80 -14.03
N PHE A 93 6.25 -24.44 -14.00
CA PHE A 93 6.01 -25.61 -13.15
C PHE A 93 6.29 -26.88 -13.95
N PRO A 94 7.21 -27.75 -13.51
CA PRO A 94 7.44 -29.03 -14.18
C PRO A 94 6.21 -29.92 -13.98
N PHE A 95 5.53 -30.24 -15.08
CA PHE A 95 4.48 -31.26 -15.08
C PHE A 95 5.13 -32.64 -15.01
N THR A 96 4.87 -33.38 -13.94
CA THR A 96 5.20 -34.80 -13.85
C THR A 96 3.94 -35.61 -14.12
N PRO A 97 3.89 -36.41 -15.20
CA PRO A 97 2.75 -37.27 -15.45
C PRO A 97 2.64 -38.32 -14.35
N LEU A 98 1.47 -38.43 -13.71
CA LEU A 98 1.19 -39.55 -12.82
C LEU A 98 1.13 -40.83 -13.66
N THR A 99 2.11 -41.71 -13.51
CA THR A 99 2.00 -43.11 -13.95
C THR A 99 1.14 -43.86 -12.94
N PRO A 100 -0.02 -44.42 -13.33
CA PRO A 100 -0.83 -45.20 -12.40
C PRO A 100 -0.20 -46.58 -12.20
N THR A 101 0.71 -46.71 -11.24
CA THR A 101 1.08 -48.02 -10.71
C THR A 101 0.19 -48.30 -9.50
N PHE A 102 -1.02 -48.80 -9.77
CA PHE A 102 -1.91 -49.29 -8.72
C PHE A 102 -1.62 -50.78 -8.53
N ASP A 103 -0.72 -51.12 -7.62
CA ASP A 103 -0.59 -52.48 -7.10
C ASP A 103 -1.06 -52.49 -5.65
N VAL A 104 -2.37 -52.57 -5.47
CA VAL A 104 -2.97 -52.89 -4.17
C VAL A 104 -3.54 -54.29 -4.29
N ALA A 105 -2.72 -55.27 -3.92
CA ALA A 105 -3.21 -56.58 -3.51
C ALA A 105 -3.96 -56.44 -2.17
N TYR A 106 -5.19 -55.94 -2.22
CA TYR A 106 -6.08 -55.91 -1.06
C TYR A 106 -6.51 -57.34 -0.74
N THR A 107 -5.95 -57.90 0.33
CA THR A 107 -6.39 -59.19 0.88
C THR A 107 -7.24 -58.92 2.12
N ASP A 108 -8.55 -59.05 1.95
CA ASP A 108 -9.50 -58.95 3.04
C ASP A 108 -9.49 -60.26 3.86
N ASN A 109 -8.74 -60.25 4.96
CA ASN A 109 -8.72 -61.35 5.92
C ASN A 109 -9.76 -61.17 7.02
N TYR A 110 -10.72 -60.25 6.86
CA TYR A 110 -11.74 -60.02 7.87
C TYR A 110 -12.61 -61.27 8.03
N ARG A 111 -12.62 -61.78 9.25
CA ARG A 111 -13.57 -62.80 9.68
C ARG A 111 -14.41 -62.22 10.78
N PHE A 112 -15.66 -61.87 10.44
CA PHE A 112 -16.62 -61.34 11.39
C PHE A 112 -16.78 -62.31 12.56
N HIS A 113 -16.37 -61.88 13.75
CA HIS A 113 -16.64 -62.58 14.99
C HIS A 113 -17.67 -61.78 15.77
N LEU A 114 -18.93 -62.21 15.70
CA LEU A 114 -20.00 -61.64 16.51
C LEU A 114 -19.71 -61.96 17.98
N THR A 115 -19.13 -61.00 18.69
CA THR A 115 -19.04 -61.04 20.16
C THR A 115 -20.23 -60.28 20.69
N ASP A 116 -21.39 -60.96 20.71
CA ASP A 116 -22.57 -60.36 21.29
C ASP A 116 -22.39 -60.26 22.80
N ARG A 117 -22.12 -59.04 23.28
CA ARG A 117 -22.30 -58.67 24.68
C ARG A 117 -23.21 -57.46 24.68
N ILE A 118 -24.44 -57.67 25.15
CA ILE A 118 -25.41 -56.61 25.38
C ILE A 118 -24.81 -55.62 26.39
N LYS A 119 -24.18 -54.56 25.88
CA LYS A 119 -23.64 -53.47 26.69
C LYS A 119 -24.80 -52.56 27.06
N HIS A 120 -25.26 -52.71 28.30
CA HIS A 120 -26.24 -51.78 28.87
C HIS A 120 -25.54 -50.46 29.19
N PRO A 121 -26.14 -49.30 28.84
CA PRO A 121 -25.57 -48.01 29.17
C PRO A 121 -25.44 -47.86 30.70
N PRO A 122 -24.44 -47.11 31.18
CA PRO A 122 -24.31 -46.83 32.60
C PRO A 122 -25.57 -46.11 33.09
N ARG A 123 -26.15 -46.63 34.18
CA ARG A 123 -27.27 -45.97 34.85
C ARG A 123 -26.70 -44.84 35.70
N VAL A 124 -27.30 -43.66 35.54
CA VAL A 124 -27.00 -42.43 36.30
C VAL A 124 -27.46 -42.60 37.74
#